data_AF-A0A9X8YM73-F1
#
_entry.id   AF-A0A9X8YM73-F1
#
_cell.length_a   1.000
_cell.length_b   1.000
_cell.length_c   1.000
_cell.angle_alpha   90.00
_cell.angle_beta   90.00
_cell.angle_gamma   90.00
#
_symmetry.space_group_name_H-M   'P 1'
#
loop_
_entity.id
_entity.type
_entity.pdbx_description
1 polymer ?
#
loop_
_entity_poly.entity_id
_entity_poly.type
_entity_poly.pdbx_seq_one_letter_code
_entity_poly.pdbx_strand_id
1 'polypeptide(L)'
;GEPDIARVPIMIDSSKWSVIEKGLKCIQGKGIVNSISMKEGEEAFIHHAKLVRRYGAAVVVMAFDEVGQADTRERKFEICR
;
A
#
# COMPACT_ATOMS: atom_id res chain seq x y z
N GLY A 1 -8.86 11.15 -22.99
CA GLY A 1 -7.99 10.16 -22.33
C GLY A 1 -7.53 9.17 -23.38
N GLU A 2 -6.36 8.57 -23.20
CA GLU A 2 -5.91 7.45 -24.02
C GLU A 2 -6.53 6.16 -23.47
N PRO A 3 -7.58 5.62 -24.11
CA PRO A 3 -8.37 4.55 -23.52
C PRO A 3 -7.54 3.29 -23.28
N ASP A 4 -6.49 3.05 -24.07
CA ASP A 4 -5.64 1.87 -23.94
C ASP A 4 -4.82 1.85 -22.64
N ILE A 5 -4.38 3.02 -22.15
CA ILE A 5 -3.64 3.12 -20.87
C ILE A 5 -4.59 2.85 -19.68
N ALA A 6 -5.86 3.25 -19.79
CA ALA A 6 -6.85 3.07 -18.73
C ALA A 6 -7.37 1.62 -18.60
N ARG A 7 -6.91 0.69 -19.44
CA ARG A 7 -7.33 -0.73 -19.41
C ARG A 7 -6.65 -1.53 -18.31
N VAL A 8 -5.56 -1.01 -17.74
CA VAL A 8 -4.78 -1.69 -16.69
C VAL A 8 -4.87 -0.95 -15.36
N PRO A 9 -4.77 -1.67 -14.22
CA PRO A 9 -4.74 -1.03 -12.90
C PRO A 9 -3.57 -0.06 -12.73
N ILE A 10 -3.80 1.02 -11.97
CA ILE A 10 -2.76 1.99 -11.62
C ILE A 10 -2.17 1.63 -10.26
N MET A 11 -0.85 1.51 -10.19
CA MET A 11 -0.11 1.45 -8.93
C MET A 11 0.24 2.87 -8.47
N ILE A 12 -0.24 3.26 -7.29
CA ILE A 12 0.07 4.55 -6.69
C ILE A 12 1.24 4.35 -5.74
N ASP A 13 2.42 4.82 -6.15
CA ASP A 13 3.68 4.64 -5.44
C ASP A 13 4.13 5.92 -4.74
N SER A 14 4.16 5.90 -3.41
CA SER A 14 4.60 7.03 -2.58
C SER A 14 4.85 6.61 -1.14
N SER A 15 5.84 7.22 -0.50
CA SER A 15 6.07 7.09 0.95
C SER A 15 5.14 7.94 1.82
N LYS A 16 4.36 8.85 1.22
CA LYS A 16 3.41 9.73 1.92
C LYS A 16 1.98 9.26 1.71
N TRP A 17 1.30 8.90 2.79
CA TRP A 17 -0.11 8.49 2.75
C TRP A 17 -1.03 9.54 2.10
N SER A 18 -0.78 10.83 2.37
CA SER A 18 -1.58 11.92 1.78
C SER A 18 -1.52 11.98 0.26
N VAL A 19 -0.44 11.49 -0.37
CA VAL A 19 -0.30 11.37 -1.83
C VAL A 19 -1.04 10.14 -2.32
N ILE A 20 -0.90 9.00 -1.62
CA ILE A 20 -1.62 7.76 -1.93
C ILE A 20 -3.13 8.02 -1.93
N GLU A 21 -3.64 8.65 -0.87
CA GLU A 21 -5.07 8.88 -0.71
C GLU A 21 -5.62 9.84 -1.77
N LYS A 22 -4.86 10.87 -2.15
CA LYS A 22 -5.22 11.74 -3.28
C LYS A 22 -5.28 10.95 -4.59
N GLY A 23 -4.29 10.08 -4.84
CA GLY A 23 -4.30 9.19 -6.00
C GLY A 23 -5.55 8.29 -6.03
N LEU A 24 -5.89 7.66 -4.91
CA LEU A 24 -7.06 6.79 -4.80
C LEU A 24 -8.37 7.53 -5.06
N LYS A 25 -8.48 8.80 -4.64
CA LYS A 25 -9.66 9.65 -4.91
C LYS A 25 -9.75 10.11 -6.36
N CYS A 26 -8.65 10.10 -7.11
CA CYS A 26 -8.57 10.60 -8.48
C CYS A 26 -8.69 9.52 -9.56
N ILE A 27 -8.52 8.24 -9.21
CA ILE A 27 -8.62 7.14 -10.18
C ILE A 27 -10.03 6.56 -10.24
N GLN A 28 -10.43 6.14 -11.43
CA GLN A 28 -11.63 5.32 -11.65
C GLN A 28 -11.19 3.87 -11.85
N GLY A 29 -11.83 2.93 -11.15
CA GLY A 29 -11.47 1.52 -11.17
C GLY A 29 -10.57 1.11 -9.99
N LYS A 30 -10.00 -0.10 -10.05
CA LYS A 30 -9.21 -0.65 -8.94
C LYS A 30 -7.76 -0.15 -9.01
N GLY A 31 -7.33 0.57 -7.98
CA GLY A 31 -5.92 0.93 -7.78
C GLY A 31 -5.15 -0.13 -6.98
N ILE A 32 -3.83 -0.02 -7.02
CA ILE A 32 -2.90 -0.76 -6.18
C ILE A 32 -2.08 0.26 -5.37
N VAL A 33 -2.12 0.18 -4.04
CA VAL A 33 -1.30 1.04 -3.18
C VAL A 33 0.09 0.44 -3.03
N ASN A 34 1.13 1.22 -3.33
CA ASN A 34 2.52 0.90 -3.02
C ASN A 34 3.09 2.01 -2.10
N SER A 35 3.13 1.83 -0.79
CA SER A 35 2.80 0.65 0.01
C SER A 35 2.35 1.04 1.41
N ILE A 36 1.98 0.06 2.24
CA ILE A 36 1.85 0.22 3.69
C ILE A 36 2.81 -0.74 4.41
N SER A 37 3.11 -0.48 5.67
CA SER A 37 3.99 -1.33 6.51
C SER A 37 3.71 -1.08 7.99
N MET A 38 4.34 -1.86 8.87
CA MET A 38 4.27 -1.67 10.33
C MET A 38 5.37 -0.73 10.86
N LYS A 39 6.13 -0.05 9.98
CA LYS A 39 7.19 0.91 10.36
C LYS A 39 6.76 1.95 11.39
N GLU A 40 5.53 2.45 11.27
CA GLU A 40 4.95 3.47 12.16
C GLU A 40 4.05 2.87 13.25
N GLY A 41 4.11 1.54 13.43
CA GLY A 41 3.30 0.81 14.37
C GLY A 41 2.07 0.12 13.76
N GLU A 42 1.54 -0.86 14.49
CA GLU A 42 0.35 -1.64 14.11
C GLU A 42 -0.90 -0.77 13.92
N GLU A 43 -1.12 0.24 14.77
CA GLU A 43 -2.31 1.11 14.67
C GLU A 43 -2.35 1.87 13.34
N ALA A 44 -1.22 2.45 12.93
CA ALA A 44 -1.09 3.15 11.65
C ALA A 44 -1.29 2.19 10.47
N PHE A 45 -0.72 0.98 10.55
CA PHE A 45 -0.91 -0.07 9.55
C PHE A 45 -2.40 -0.45 9.41
N ILE A 46 -3.10 -0.73 10.51
CA ILE A 46 -4.53 -1.09 10.52
C ILE A 46 -5.38 0.07 10.00
N HIS A 47 -5.07 1.31 10.37
CA HIS A 47 -5.77 2.49 9.88
C HIS A 47 -5.68 2.58 8.35
N HIS A 48 -4.47 2.53 7.80
CA HIS A 48 -4.25 2.58 6.36
C HIS A 48 -4.87 1.36 5.64
N ALA A 49 -4.75 0.14 6.18
CA ALA A 49 -5.35 -1.06 5.62
C ALA A 49 -6.89 -0.96 5.55
N LYS A 50 -7.54 -0.41 6.59
CA LYS A 50 -8.99 -0.13 6.59
C LYS A 50 -9.37 0.87 5.50
N LEU A 51 -8.56 1.91 5.28
CA LEU A 51 -8.79 2.87 4.22
C LEU A 51 -8.62 2.25 2.83
N VAL A 52 -7.53 1.49 2.58
CA VAL A 52 -7.34 0.73 1.34
C VAL A 52 -8.56 -0.14 1.04
N ARG A 53 -9.05 -0.90 2.03
CA ARG A 53 -10.24 -1.73 1.90
C ARG A 53 -11.49 -0.90 1.57
N ARG A 54 -11.65 0.27 2.21
CA ARG A 54 -12.77 1.20 1.93
C ARG A 54 -12.74 1.74 0.50
N TYR A 55 -11.55 2.04 -0.03
CA TYR A 55 -11.37 2.47 -1.42
C TYR A 55 -11.48 1.32 -2.43
N GLY A 56 -11.55 0.06 -1.98
CA GLY A 56 -11.61 -1.11 -2.87
C GLY A 56 -10.32 -1.36 -3.65
N ALA A 57 -9.19 -0.89 -3.14
CA ALA A 57 -7.87 -1.05 -3.74
C ALA A 57 -7.15 -2.31 -3.26
N ALA A 58 -6.24 -2.83 -4.07
CA ALA A 58 -5.22 -3.78 -3.61
C ALA A 58 -4.05 -3.02 -2.97
N VAL A 59 -3.17 -3.72 -2.25
CA VAL A 59 -2.04 -3.09 -1.56
C VAL A 59 -0.82 -3.99 -1.51
N VAL A 60 0.36 -3.38 -1.68
CA VAL A 60 1.66 -3.94 -1.34
C VAL A 60 1.92 -3.68 0.13
N VAL A 61 2.18 -4.76 0.89
CA VAL A 61 2.63 -4.68 2.29
C VAL A 61 4.13 -4.91 2.31
N MET A 62 4.90 -3.94 2.79
CA MET A 62 6.34 -4.09 2.93
C MET A 62 6.66 -4.93 4.15
N ALA A 63 7.66 -5.82 4.02
CA ALA A 63 8.29 -6.49 5.14
C ALA A 63 9.19 -5.50 5.93
N PHE A 64 8.55 -4.53 6.58
CA PHE A 64 9.16 -3.46 7.36
C PHE A 64 8.27 -3.20 8.58
N ASP A 65 8.85 -3.32 9.77
CA ASP A 65 8.18 -3.08 11.05
C ASP A 65 8.95 -2.05 11.90
N GLU A 66 8.58 -1.91 13.16
CA GLU A 66 9.18 -0.97 14.12
C GLU A 66 10.67 -1.24 14.39
N VAL A 67 11.14 -2.46 14.12
CA VAL A 67 12.54 -2.89 14.29
C VAL A 67 13.36 -2.64 13.02
N GLY A 68 12.69 -2.42 11.88
CA GLY A 68 13.32 -2.03 10.63
C GLY A 68 12.90 -2.89 9.44
N GLN A 69 13.69 -2.83 8.38
CA GLN A 69 13.47 -3.60 7.17
C GLN A 69 13.91 -5.06 7.35
N ALA A 70 13.10 -6.01 6.89
CA ALA A 70 13.48 -7.41 6.86
C ALA A 70 14.51 -7.70 5.74
N ASP A 71 15.77 -7.82 6.15
CA ASP A 71 16.94 -8.15 5.34
C ASP A 71 17.20 -9.67 5.22
N THR A 72 16.86 -10.44 6.26
CA THR A 72 16.98 -11.91 6.28
C THR A 72 15.70 -12.60 5.81
N ARG A 73 15.83 -13.88 5.40
CA ARG A 73 14.69 -14.72 5.01
C ARG A 73 13.72 -14.87 6.18
N GLU A 74 14.26 -15.17 7.35
CA GLU A 74 13.51 -15.44 8.58
C GLU A 74 12.67 -14.22 8.96
N ARG A 75 13.25 -13.02 8.95
CA ARG A 75 12.53 -11.77 9.22
C ARG A 75 11.44 -11.48 8.19
N LYS A 76 11.68 -11.77 6.90
CA LYS A 76 10.64 -11.61 5.86
C LYS A 76 9.44 -12.51 6.14
N PHE A 77 9.69 -13.76 6.56
CA PHE A 77 8.61 -14.69 6.93
C PHE A 77 7.90 -14.26 8.21
N GLU A 78 8.63 -13.78 9.21
CA GLU A 78 8.05 -13.32 10.48
C GLU A 78 7.06 -12.17 10.27
N ILE A 79 7.43 -11.16 9.48
CA ILE A 79 6.59 -9.98 9.25
C ILE A 79 5.38 -10.28 8.34
N CYS A 80 5.53 -11.17 7.36
CA CYS A 80 4.51 -11.37 6.31
C CYS A 80 3.52 -12.52 6.58
N ARG A 81 3.61 -13.21 7.72
CA ARG A 81 2.79 -14.39 7.99
C ARG A 81 1.41 -14.08 8.56
#